data_AF-A0A167T4X9-F1
#
_entry.id   AF-A0A167T4X9-F1
#
_cell.length_a   1.000
_cell.length_b   1.000
_cell.length_c   1.000
_cell.angle_alpha   90.00
_cell.angle_beta   90.00
_cell.angle_gamma   90.00
#
_symmetry.space_group_name_H-M   'P 1'
#
loop_
_entity.id
_entity.type
_entity.pdbx_description
1 polymer ?
#
loop_
_entity_poly.entity_id
_entity_poly.type
_entity_poly.pdbx_seq_one_letter_code
_entity_poly.pdbx_strand_id
1 'polypeptide(L)'
;MPERSNEKRLKLNQQCREALAANIYGLLRIVVAPEKVRLQPRPEDGYAWSVTIANASVLKSSLSSAEISKLKAANSSIEIELERIRARLNDCLDEIHTVRAEANELRHDMQILRSHNKKLHDELTEAKAGIAGARRILNSLQTEGIGIELGTCDIQSSANGIHEVASEVLD
;
A
#
# COMPACT_ATOMS: atom_id res chain seq x y z
N MET A 1 -58.03 -6.15 -40.36
CA MET A 1 -56.99 -5.18 -40.75
C MET A 1 -55.65 -5.70 -40.25
N PRO A 2 -54.63 -5.94 -41.09
CA PRO A 2 -53.32 -6.36 -40.61
C PRO A 2 -52.72 -5.25 -39.73
N GLU A 3 -52.23 -5.58 -38.53
CA GLU A 3 -51.66 -4.60 -37.60
C GLU A 3 -50.37 -3.99 -38.18
N ARG A 4 -50.19 -2.68 -38.06
CA ARG A 4 -49.00 -1.91 -38.55
C ARG A 4 -47.64 -2.54 -38.22
N SER A 5 -47.55 -3.36 -37.17
CA SER A 5 -46.35 -4.11 -36.79
C SER A 5 -45.99 -5.20 -37.82
N ASN A 6 -46.99 -5.92 -38.33
CA ASN A 6 -46.78 -6.99 -39.32
C ASN A 6 -46.36 -6.43 -40.68
N GLU A 7 -46.88 -5.27 -41.08
CA GLU A 7 -46.44 -4.56 -42.29
C GLU A 7 -44.97 -4.13 -42.22
N LYS A 8 -44.54 -3.59 -41.08
CA LYS A 8 -43.13 -3.23 -40.86
C LYS A 8 -42.22 -4.46 -40.95
N ARG A 9 -42.61 -5.58 -40.33
CA ARG A 9 -41.87 -6.85 -40.41
C ARG A 9 -41.81 -7.40 -41.83
N LEU A 10 -42.93 -7.31 -42.57
CA LEU A 10 -42.98 -7.72 -43.97
C LEU A 10 -42.02 -6.90 -44.84
N LYS A 11 -42.04 -5.57 -44.68
CA LYS A 11 -41.16 -4.66 -45.43
C LYS A 11 -39.69 -4.91 -45.13
N LEU A 12 -39.34 -5.12 -43.86
CA LEU A 12 -37.96 -5.41 -43.45
C LEU A 12 -37.50 -6.77 -44.00
N ASN A 13 -38.35 -7.79 -43.92
CA ASN A 13 -38.05 -9.12 -44.47
C ASN A 13 -37.84 -9.07 -45.99
N GLN A 14 -38.62 -8.25 -46.70
CA GLN A 14 -38.46 -8.05 -48.14
C GLN A 14 -37.10 -7.38 -48.45
N GLN A 15 -36.74 -6.31 -47.74
CA GLN A 15 -35.44 -5.65 -47.89
C GLN A 15 -34.26 -6.61 -47.63
N CYS A 16 -34.37 -7.46 -46.61
CA CYS A 16 -33.35 -8.48 -46.33
C CYS A 16 -33.23 -9.49 -47.49
N ARG A 17 -34.33 -9.91 -48.10
CA ARG A 17 -34.31 -10.83 -49.24
C ARG A 17 -33.70 -10.22 -50.49
N GLU A 18 -34.00 -8.95 -50.76
CA GLU A 18 -33.41 -8.20 -51.88
C GLU A 18 -31.89 -8.04 -51.71
N ALA A 19 -31.45 -7.63 -50.53
CA ALA A 19 -30.03 -7.50 -50.22
C ALA A 19 -29.30 -8.85 -50.31
N LEU A 20 -29.93 -9.92 -49.81
CA LEU A 20 -29.35 -11.26 -49.86
C LEU A 20 -29.30 -11.80 -51.29
N ALA A 21 -30.33 -11.57 -52.12
CA ALA A 21 -30.33 -11.93 -53.55
C ALA A 21 -29.15 -11.27 -54.30
N ALA A 22 -28.94 -9.96 -54.06
CA ALA A 22 -27.83 -9.23 -54.66
C ALA A 22 -26.47 -9.80 -54.22
N ASN A 23 -26.33 -10.14 -52.93
CA ASN A 23 -25.09 -10.71 -52.41
C ASN A 23 -24.81 -12.13 -52.95
N ILE A 24 -25.84 -12.97 -53.04
CA ILE A 24 -25.76 -14.31 -53.65
C ILE A 24 -25.25 -14.19 -55.10
N TYR A 25 -25.81 -13.25 -55.87
CA TYR A 25 -25.34 -13.00 -57.23
C TYR A 25 -23.90 -12.49 -57.27
N GLY A 26 -23.52 -11.59 -56.36
CA GLY A 26 -22.16 -11.05 -56.28
C GLY A 26 -21.10 -12.11 -56.03
N LEU A 27 -21.36 -13.03 -55.10
CA LEU A 27 -20.41 -14.05 -54.65
C LEU A 27 -20.42 -15.31 -55.51
N LEU A 28 -21.62 -15.82 -55.82
CA LEU A 28 -21.79 -17.12 -56.47
C LEU A 28 -22.13 -17.00 -57.96
N ARG A 29 -22.42 -15.79 -58.45
CA ARG A 29 -22.90 -15.53 -59.83
C ARG A 29 -24.20 -16.27 -60.18
N ILE A 30 -24.95 -16.68 -59.17
CA ILE A 30 -26.26 -17.33 -59.31
C ILE A 30 -27.34 -16.25 -59.23
N VAL A 31 -28.27 -16.22 -60.18
CA VAL A 31 -29.41 -15.30 -60.16
C VAL A 31 -30.57 -15.97 -59.43
N VAL A 32 -30.94 -15.42 -58.27
CA VAL A 32 -32.10 -15.86 -57.48
C VAL A 32 -33.00 -14.66 -57.24
N ALA A 33 -34.29 -14.79 -57.59
CA ALA A 33 -35.27 -13.74 -57.34
C ALA A 33 -35.46 -13.53 -55.82
N PRO A 34 -35.59 -12.29 -55.32
CA PRO A 34 -35.75 -12.00 -53.88
C PRO A 34 -36.87 -12.82 -53.21
N GLU A 35 -37.98 -13.06 -53.91
CA GLU A 35 -39.12 -13.84 -53.39
C GLU A 35 -38.78 -15.32 -53.16
N LYS A 36 -37.77 -15.82 -53.88
CA LYS A 36 -37.25 -17.20 -53.79
C LYS A 36 -36.07 -17.33 -52.83
N VAL A 37 -35.49 -16.23 -52.37
CA VAL A 37 -34.42 -16.23 -51.36
C VAL A 37 -35.00 -16.56 -49.99
N ARG A 38 -34.56 -17.65 -49.38
CA ARG A 38 -34.93 -18.03 -48.01
C ARG A 38 -33.92 -17.46 -47.02
N LEU A 39 -34.42 -16.80 -45.97
CA LEU A 39 -33.59 -16.34 -44.85
C LEU A 39 -33.01 -17.51 -44.03
N GLN A 40 -33.63 -18.68 -44.13
CA GLN A 40 -33.08 -19.96 -43.67
C GLN A 40 -32.94 -20.89 -44.89
N PRO A 41 -31.77 -20.84 -45.57
CA PRO A 41 -31.51 -21.65 -46.75
C PRO A 41 -31.53 -23.14 -46.42
N ARG A 42 -32.10 -23.94 -47.31
CA ARG A 42 -32.00 -25.39 -47.29
C ARG A 42 -30.83 -25.85 -48.17
N PRO A 43 -30.28 -27.05 -47.94
CA PRO A 43 -29.21 -27.60 -48.77
C PRO A 43 -29.53 -27.56 -50.28
N GLU A 44 -30.79 -27.71 -50.65
CA GLU A 44 -31.26 -27.71 -52.04
C GLU A 44 -31.24 -26.33 -52.72
N ASP A 45 -31.15 -25.24 -51.95
CA ASP A 45 -31.29 -23.88 -52.48
C ASP A 45 -30.05 -23.41 -53.27
N GLY A 46 -28.92 -24.14 -53.24
CA GLY A 46 -27.70 -23.86 -54.03
C GLY A 46 -26.86 -22.67 -53.53
N TYR A 47 -27.42 -21.82 -52.66
CA TYR A 47 -26.73 -20.75 -51.93
C TYR A 47 -26.70 -21.01 -50.41
N ALA A 48 -26.93 -22.26 -49.99
CA ALA A 48 -26.86 -22.64 -48.59
C ALA A 48 -25.44 -22.50 -48.07
N TRP A 49 -25.30 -21.80 -46.94
CA TRP A 49 -24.02 -21.62 -46.28
C TRP A 49 -23.83 -22.74 -45.25
N SER A 50 -22.63 -23.33 -45.23
CA SER A 50 -22.26 -24.29 -44.21
C SER A 50 -21.95 -23.55 -42.91
N VAL A 51 -22.66 -23.92 -41.85
CA VAL A 51 -22.34 -23.45 -40.50
C VAL A 51 -21.25 -24.35 -39.95
N THR A 52 -20.12 -23.77 -39.52
CA THR A 52 -19.08 -24.53 -38.83
C THR A 52 -19.63 -25.14 -37.55
N ILE A 53 -19.15 -26.33 -37.16
CA ILE A 53 -19.64 -27.06 -35.98
C ILE A 53 -19.61 -26.18 -34.71
N ALA A 54 -18.59 -25.32 -34.58
CA ALA A 54 -18.46 -24.36 -33.49
C ALA A 54 -19.62 -23.36 -33.39
N ASN A 55 -20.22 -22.97 -34.52
CA ASN A 55 -21.28 -21.96 -34.58
C ASN A 55 -22.69 -22.58 -34.73
N ALA A 56 -22.78 -23.90 -34.94
CA ALA A 56 -24.03 -24.59 -35.19
C ALA A 56 -24.99 -24.59 -33.99
N SER A 57 -24.47 -24.64 -32.76
CA SER A 57 -25.29 -24.56 -31.55
C SER A 57 -25.90 -23.17 -31.37
N VAL A 58 -25.11 -22.12 -31.60
CA VAL A 58 -25.51 -20.70 -31.45
C VAL A 58 -26.59 -20.31 -32.44
N LEU A 59 -26.53 -20.83 -33.68
CA LEU A 59 -27.53 -20.55 -34.72
C LEU A 59 -28.79 -21.43 -34.61
N LYS A 60 -28.71 -22.57 -33.90
CA LYS A 60 -29.87 -23.43 -33.62
C LYS A 60 -30.73 -22.91 -32.48
N SER A 61 -30.11 -22.30 -31.47
CA SER A 61 -30.84 -21.59 -30.41
C SER A 61 -31.10 -20.17 -30.88
N SER A 62 -32.32 -19.86 -31.32
CA SER A 62 -32.76 -18.48 -31.44
C SER A 62 -32.63 -17.84 -30.06
N LEU A 63 -31.56 -17.06 -29.83
CA LEU A 63 -31.38 -16.32 -28.58
C LEU A 63 -32.65 -15.52 -28.34
N SER A 64 -33.43 -15.98 -27.37
CA SER A 64 -34.70 -15.36 -27.05
C SER A 64 -34.44 -13.96 -26.50
N SER A 65 -35.39 -13.05 -26.71
CA SER A 65 -35.33 -11.72 -26.10
C SER A 65 -35.09 -11.79 -24.57
N ALA A 66 -35.59 -12.85 -23.93
CA ALA A 66 -35.37 -13.13 -22.52
C ALA A 66 -33.89 -13.45 -22.18
N GLU A 67 -33.21 -14.27 -22.96
CA GLU A 67 -31.77 -14.58 -22.75
C GLU A 67 -30.90 -13.35 -22.99
N ILE A 68 -31.19 -12.57 -24.03
CA ILE A 68 -30.51 -11.29 -24.29
C ILE A 68 -30.69 -10.33 -23.11
N SER A 69 -31.90 -10.27 -22.53
CA SER A 69 -32.19 -9.42 -21.38
C SER A 69 -31.43 -9.87 -20.13
N LYS A 70 -31.34 -11.18 -19.89
CA LYS A 70 -30.54 -11.75 -18.78
C LYS A 70 -29.06 -11.41 -18.92
N LEU A 71 -28.50 -11.58 -20.12
CA LEU A 71 -27.09 -11.25 -20.39
C LEU A 71 -26.80 -9.75 -20.18
N LYS A 72 -27.71 -8.87 -20.61
CA LYS A 72 -27.59 -7.43 -20.35
C LYS A 72 -27.61 -7.10 -18.86
N ALA A 73 -28.52 -7.72 -18.10
CA ALA A 73 -28.59 -7.53 -16.65
C ALA A 73 -27.31 -8.02 -15.95
N ALA A 74 -26.80 -9.18 -16.36
CA ALA A 74 -25.54 -9.72 -15.84
C ALA A 74 -24.35 -8.79 -16.15
N ASN A 75 -24.23 -8.28 -17.38
CA ASN A 75 -23.19 -7.34 -17.74
C ASN A 75 -23.26 -6.05 -16.92
N SER A 76 -24.46 -5.49 -16.75
CA SER A 76 -24.64 -4.29 -15.92
C SER A 76 -24.24 -4.54 -14.46
N SER A 77 -24.57 -5.72 -13.92
CA SER A 77 -24.13 -6.10 -12.57
C SER A 77 -22.61 -6.23 -12.47
N ILE A 78 -21.95 -6.79 -13.48
CA ILE A 78 -20.49 -6.92 -13.51
C ILE A 78 -19.83 -5.54 -13.59
N GLU A 79 -20.36 -4.63 -14.40
CA GLU A 79 -19.85 -3.25 -14.51
C GLU A 79 -19.93 -2.52 -13.17
N ILE A 80 -21.04 -2.65 -12.43
CA ILE A 80 -21.19 -2.07 -11.09
C ILE A 80 -20.16 -2.65 -10.12
N GLU A 81 -19.97 -3.96 -10.14
CA GLU A 81 -19.00 -4.62 -9.26
C GLU A 81 -17.55 -4.25 -9.58
N LEU A 82 -17.21 -4.09 -10.87
CA LEU A 82 -15.89 -3.60 -11.28
C LEU A 82 -15.63 -2.19 -10.75
N GLU A 83 -16.63 -1.30 -10.82
CA GLU A 83 -16.48 0.06 -10.31
C GLU A 83 -16.35 0.09 -8.79
N ARG A 84 -17.12 -0.76 -8.09
CA ARG A 84 -17.00 -0.94 -6.64
C ARG A 84 -15.62 -1.43 -6.22
N ILE A 85 -15.04 -2.38 -6.96
CA ILE A 85 -13.69 -2.89 -6.68
C ILE A 85 -12.64 -1.82 -6.96
N ARG A 86 -12.78 -1.02 -8.02
CA ARG A 86 -11.88 0.10 -8.31
C ARG A 86 -11.90 1.16 -7.21
N ALA A 87 -13.08 1.53 -6.72
CA ALA A 87 -13.20 2.48 -5.60
C ALA A 87 -12.45 1.95 -4.36
N ARG A 88 -12.71 0.70 -3.98
CA ARG A 88 -12.01 0.06 -2.84
C ARG A 88 -10.49 -0.04 -3.02
N LEU A 89 -10.02 -0.24 -4.25
CA LEU A 89 -8.59 -0.26 -4.55
C LEU A 89 -7.97 1.13 -4.31
N ASN A 90 -8.64 2.19 -4.76
CA ASN A 90 -8.18 3.56 -4.54
C ASN A 90 -8.17 3.91 -3.05
N ASP A 91 -9.24 3.59 -2.32
CA ASP A 91 -9.29 3.82 -0.87
C ASP A 91 -8.12 3.11 -0.15
N CYS A 92 -7.83 1.86 -0.54
CA CYS A 92 -6.71 1.10 0.03
C CYS A 92 -5.34 1.71 -0.32
N LEU A 93 -5.17 2.25 -1.53
CA LEU A 93 -3.94 2.96 -1.90
C LEU A 93 -3.74 4.22 -1.06
N ASP A 94 -4.82 4.98 -0.83
CA ASP A 94 -4.77 6.19 0.01
C ASP A 94 -4.43 5.84 1.47
N GLU A 95 -5.02 4.77 2.01
CA GLU A 95 -4.64 4.24 3.33
C GLU A 95 -3.16 3.85 3.40
N ILE A 96 -2.63 3.16 2.38
CA ILE A 96 -1.21 2.80 2.29
C ILE A 96 -0.33 4.06 2.29
N HIS A 97 -0.72 5.11 1.57
CA HIS A 97 0.00 6.37 1.54
C HIS A 97 0.02 7.05 2.91
N THR A 98 -1.11 7.08 3.60
CA THR A 98 -1.24 7.64 4.96
C THR A 98 -0.36 6.88 5.96
N VAL A 99 -0.49 5.55 6.02
CA VAL A 99 0.32 4.70 6.93
C VAL A 99 1.81 4.86 6.65
N ARG A 100 2.20 4.97 5.38
CA ARG A 100 3.60 5.20 5.00
C ARG A 100 4.11 6.57 5.49
N ALA A 101 3.29 7.61 5.42
CA ALA A 101 3.64 8.93 5.93
C ALA A 101 3.87 8.86 7.46
N GLU A 102 2.93 8.28 8.20
CA GLU A 102 3.03 8.12 9.65
C GLU A 102 4.28 7.31 10.05
N ALA A 103 4.58 6.22 9.34
CA ALA A 103 5.77 5.41 9.59
C ALA A 103 7.08 6.20 9.36
N ASN A 104 7.09 7.13 8.40
CA ASN A 104 8.24 7.98 8.16
C ASN A 104 8.44 9.00 9.28
N GLU A 105 7.37 9.61 9.78
CA GLU A 105 7.42 10.55 10.91
C GLU A 105 7.90 9.85 12.18
N LEU A 106 7.32 8.70 12.53
CA LEU A 106 7.75 7.92 13.69
C LEU A 106 9.23 7.51 13.61
N ARG A 107 9.70 7.18 12.40
CA ARG A 107 11.12 6.87 12.19
C ARG A 107 12.00 8.10 12.41
N HIS A 108 11.55 9.29 12.02
CA HIS A 108 12.26 10.53 12.27
C HIS A 108 12.33 10.82 13.78
N ASP A 109 11.21 10.72 14.49
CA ASP A 109 11.16 10.90 15.95
C ASP A 109 12.07 9.93 16.68
N MET A 110 12.11 8.65 16.26
CA MET A 110 13.04 7.66 16.82
C MET A 110 14.50 8.06 16.63
N GLN A 111 14.88 8.68 15.52
CA GLN A 111 16.25 9.16 15.30
C GLN A 111 16.59 10.33 16.22
N ILE A 112 15.65 11.25 16.43
CA ILE A 112 15.79 12.36 17.37
C ILE A 112 15.98 11.82 18.80
N LEU A 113 15.09 10.93 19.26
CA LEU A 113 15.18 10.35 20.60
C LEU A 113 16.46 9.56 20.83
N ARG A 114 16.96 8.83 19.81
CA ARG A 114 18.25 8.14 19.89
C ARG A 114 19.40 9.13 20.07
N SER A 115 19.37 10.24 19.34
CA SER A 115 20.40 11.28 19.41
C SER A 115 20.41 11.96 20.79
N HIS A 116 19.24 12.27 21.33
CA HIS A 116 19.10 12.81 22.69
C HIS A 116 19.57 11.83 23.76
N ASN A 117 19.20 10.55 23.67
CA ASN A 117 19.67 9.53 24.63
C ASN A 117 21.19 9.40 24.60
N LYS A 118 21.81 9.43 23.42
CA LYS A 118 23.27 9.42 23.30
C LYS A 118 23.90 10.60 24.02
N LYS A 119 23.39 11.81 23.77
CA LYS A 119 23.89 13.04 24.42
C LYS A 119 23.78 12.98 25.94
N LEU A 120 22.64 12.56 26.47
CA LEU A 120 22.45 12.38 27.92
C LEU A 120 23.40 11.32 28.50
N HIS A 121 23.69 10.27 27.74
CA HIS A 121 24.64 9.24 28.17
C HIS A 121 26.08 9.76 28.22
N ASP A 122 26.47 10.59 27.26
CA ASP A 122 27.77 11.26 27.23
C ASP A 122 27.89 12.22 28.43
N GLU A 123 26.88 13.06 28.69
CA GLU A 123 26.81 13.98 29.84
C GLU A 123 26.89 13.23 31.18
N LEU A 124 26.18 12.09 31.31
CA LEU A 124 26.25 11.26 32.50
C LEU A 124 27.64 10.67 32.73
N THR A 125 28.31 10.28 31.64
CA THR A 125 29.66 9.71 31.70
C THR A 125 30.68 10.77 32.13
N GLU A 126 30.57 11.99 31.58
CA GLU A 126 31.40 13.13 31.96
C GLU A 126 31.19 13.49 33.44
N ALA A 127 29.93 13.59 33.89
CA ALA A 127 29.61 13.89 35.28
C ALA A 127 30.20 12.83 36.23
N LYS A 128 30.12 11.54 35.88
CA LYS A 128 30.75 10.45 36.65
C LYS A 128 32.27 10.59 36.72
N ALA A 129 32.93 10.94 35.61
CA ALA A 129 34.36 11.20 35.58
C ALA A 129 34.74 12.39 36.47
N GLY A 130 33.96 13.47 36.43
CA GLY A 130 34.10 14.63 37.31
C GLY A 130 34.01 14.27 38.80
N ILE A 131 32.98 13.49 39.19
CA ILE A 131 32.82 12.99 40.56
C ILE A 131 34.02 12.13 40.98
N ALA A 132 34.50 11.25 40.10
CA ALA A 132 35.68 10.43 40.38
C ALA A 132 36.94 11.29 40.57
N GLY A 133 37.11 12.34 39.76
CA GLY A 133 38.17 13.34 39.91
C GLY A 133 38.11 14.06 41.26
N ALA A 134 36.95 14.62 41.60
CA ALA A 134 36.71 15.31 42.87
C ALA A 134 36.97 14.38 44.08
N ARG A 135 36.55 13.11 43.99
CA ARG A 135 36.81 12.10 45.03
C ARG A 135 38.31 11.86 45.24
N ARG A 136 39.12 11.84 44.18
CA ARG A 136 40.58 11.70 44.31
C ARG A 136 41.19 12.90 45.03
N ILE A 137 40.79 14.11 44.65
CA ILE A 137 41.26 15.34 45.30
C ILE A 137 40.92 15.33 46.79
N LEU A 138 39.68 14.97 47.14
CA LEU A 138 39.24 14.86 48.53
C LEU A 138 40.10 13.88 49.34
N ASN A 139 40.39 12.71 48.78
CA ASN A 139 41.24 11.71 49.45
C ASN A 139 42.67 12.25 49.67
N SER A 140 43.26 12.93 48.67
CA SER A 140 44.58 13.55 48.82
C SER A 140 44.59 14.61 49.91
N LEU A 141 43.60 15.51 49.92
CA LEU A 141 43.48 16.55 50.95
C LEU A 141 43.26 15.95 52.35
N GLN A 142 42.52 14.86 52.47
CA GLN A 142 42.35 14.16 53.74
C GLN A 142 43.68 13.59 54.25
N THR A 143 44.49 12.99 53.37
CA THR A 143 45.83 12.49 53.77
C THR A 143 46.79 13.62 54.13
N GLU A 144 46.75 14.74 53.40
CA GLU A 144 47.57 15.91 53.70
C GLU A 144 47.15 16.54 55.05
N GLY A 145 45.85 16.65 55.31
CA GLY A 145 45.31 17.12 56.58
C GLY A 145 45.78 16.28 57.78
N ILE A 146 45.75 14.95 57.67
CA ILE A 146 46.30 14.05 58.70
C ILE A 146 47.81 14.29 58.90
N GLY A 147 48.56 14.46 57.81
CA GLY A 147 50.00 14.76 57.87
C GLY A 147 50.30 16.07 58.60
N ILE A 148 49.50 17.12 58.35
CA ILE A 148 49.61 18.40 59.03
C ILE A 148 49.30 18.25 60.53
N GLU A 149 48.22 17.54 60.87
CA GLU A 149 47.81 17.32 62.27
C GLU A 149 48.91 16.62 63.08
N LEU A 150 49.51 15.54 62.55
CA LEU A 150 50.64 14.86 63.18
C LEU A 150 51.85 15.79 63.35
N GLY A 151 52.21 16.55 62.31
CA GLY A 151 53.29 17.53 62.38
C GLY A 151 53.07 18.60 63.44
N THR A 152 51.83 19.06 63.64
CA THR A 152 51.50 20.01 64.71
C THR A 152 51.64 19.40 66.11
N CYS A 153 51.26 18.13 66.30
CA CYS A 153 51.48 17.41 67.56
C CYS A 153 52.97 17.26 67.90
N ASP A 154 53.79 16.94 66.91
CA ASP A 154 55.26 16.83 67.09
C ASP A 154 55.87 18.17 67.49
N ILE A 155 55.48 19.26 66.81
CA ILE A 155 55.94 20.63 67.14
C ILE A 155 55.49 21.00 68.56
N GLN A 156 54.25 20.72 68.94
CA GLN A 156 53.72 21.07 70.26
C GLN A 156 54.38 20.27 71.38
N SER A 157 54.66 18.98 71.15
CA SER A 157 55.41 18.14 72.10
C SER A 157 56.84 18.66 72.29
N SER A 158 57.50 19.06 71.19
CA SER A 158 58.82 19.68 71.23
C SER A 158 58.83 21.02 71.98
N ALA A 159 57.84 21.88 71.73
CA ALA A 159 57.70 23.15 72.42
C ALA A 159 57.47 22.98 73.93
N ASN A 160 56.65 22.01 74.34
CA ASN A 160 56.44 21.69 75.76
C ASN A 160 57.73 21.21 76.44
N GLY A 161 58.51 20.34 75.78
CA GLY A 161 59.80 19.90 76.29
C GLY A 161 60.80 21.04 76.45
N ILE A 162 60.85 21.98 75.50
CA ILE A 162 61.69 23.19 75.61
C ILE A 162 61.24 24.06 76.80
N HIS A 163 59.94 24.24 77.00
CA HIS A 163 59.41 24.99 78.14
C HIS A 163 59.80 24.35 79.48
N GLU A 164 59.67 23.02 79.60
CA GLU A 164 60.06 22.28 80.81
C GLU A 164 61.55 22.48 81.16
N VAL A 165 62.43 22.34 80.16
CA VAL A 165 63.87 22.61 80.32
C VAL A 165 64.14 24.08 80.70
N ALA A 166 63.44 25.03 80.08
CA ALA A 166 63.61 26.45 80.39
C ALA A 166 63.13 26.80 81.81
N SER A 167 62.08 26.15 82.32
CA SER A 167 61.63 26.29 83.71
C SER A 167 62.66 25.73 84.69
N GLU A 168 63.28 24.60 84.39
CA GLU A 168 64.28 23.94 85.26
C GLU A 168 65.61 24.72 85.38
N VAL A 169 65.94 25.55 84.39
CA VAL A 169 67.16 26.40 84.38
C VAL A 169 66.97 27.74 85.11
N LEU A 170 65.73 28.16 85.36
CA LEU A 170 65.40 29.46 85.96
C LEU A 170 65.01 29.41 87.45
N ASP A 171 64.87 28.21 88.04
CA ASP A 171 64.73 27.95 89.49
C ASP A 171 66.10 27.71 90.16
#